data_AF-A0A374TDE4-F1
#
_entry.id   AF-A0A374TDE4-F1
#
_cell.length_a   1.000
_cell.length_b   1.000
_cell.length_c   1.000
_cell.angle_alpha   90.00
_cell.angle_beta   90.00
_cell.angle_gamma   90.00
#
_symmetry.space_group_name_H-M   'P 1'
#
loop_
_entity.id
_entity.type
_entity.pdbx_description
1 polymer ?
#
loop_
_entity_poly.entity_id
_entity_poly.type
_entity_poly.pdbx_seq_one_letter_code
_entity_poly.pdbx_strand_id
1 'polypeptide(L)' 'MKQYILNAKNSLGEVDSHIEDYRTEERMEQRFSRIKEVFRSIPQTEVLEEGDRYFKVKTGRVVFEYYITEREI' A
#
# COMPACT_ATOMS: atom_id res chain seq x y z
N MET A 1 19.69 4.52 11.73
CA MET A 1 18.56 3.56 11.91
C MET A 1 17.67 3.68 10.68
N LYS A 2 16.91 2.66 10.29
CA LYS A 2 15.98 2.76 9.15
C LYS A 2 14.55 2.92 9.64
N GLN A 3 13.79 3.77 8.95
CA GLN A 3 12.33 3.84 9.04
C GLN A 3 11.71 3.40 7.73
N TYR A 4 10.65 2.61 7.82
CA TYR A 4 9.87 2.13 6.69
C TYR A 4 8.51 2.82 6.71
N ILE A 5 8.10 3.32 5.56
CA ILE A 5 6.92 4.18 5.42
C ILE A 5 5.97 3.53 4.43
N LEU A 6 4.74 3.25 4.89
CA LEU A 6 3.64 2.85 4.01
C LEU A 6 2.94 4.09 3.47
N ASN A 7 2.86 4.19 2.15
CA ASN A 7 2.15 5.26 1.47
C ASN A 7 0.93 4.70 0.75
N ALA A 8 -0.11 5.51 0.64
CA ALA A 8 -1.23 5.25 -0.27
C ALA A 8 -1.66 6.50 -1.01
N LYS A 9 -2.04 6.27 -2.27
CA LYS A 9 -2.65 7.27 -3.13
C LYS A 9 -3.90 6.72 -3.81
N ASN A 10 -4.90 7.56 -4.07
CA ASN A 10 -6.00 7.20 -4.97
C ASN A 10 -6.11 8.14 -6.18
N SER A 11 -6.78 7.67 -7.24
CA SER A 11 -6.96 8.44 -8.48
C SER A 11 -7.82 9.69 -8.33
N LEU A 12 -8.52 9.84 -7.19
CA LEU A 12 -9.34 11.00 -6.87
C LEU A 12 -8.53 12.08 -6.12
N GLY A 13 -7.29 11.78 -5.72
CA GLY A 13 -6.46 12.66 -4.89
C GLY A 13 -6.95 12.81 -3.45
N GLU A 14 -7.91 12.00 -3.02
CA GLU A 14 -8.50 12.04 -1.67
C GLU A 14 -7.66 11.24 -0.67
N VAL A 15 -7.04 10.17 -1.15
CA VAL A 15 -6.00 9.45 -0.42
C VAL A 15 -4.70 9.91 -1.05
N ASP A 16 -3.92 10.69 -0.31
CA ASP A 16 -2.55 11.09 -0.66
C ASP A 16 -1.77 11.14 0.67
N SER A 17 -1.72 10.00 1.35
CA SER A 17 -1.37 9.95 2.77
C SER A 17 -0.33 8.88 3.09
N HIS A 18 0.61 9.28 3.93
CA HIS A 18 1.37 8.40 4.81
C HIS A 18 0.40 7.63 5.73
N ILE A 19 0.35 6.30 5.60
CA ILE A 19 -0.53 5.47 6.41
C ILE A 19 0.12 5.19 7.77
N GLU A 20 1.33 4.64 7.78
CA GLU A 20 2.04 4.21 9.00
C GLU A 20 3.58 4.26 8.79
N ASP A 21 4.33 4.60 9.86
CA ASP A 21 5.81 4.54 9.95
C ASP A 21 6.22 3.40 10.90
N TYR A 22 7.06 2.49 10.43
CA TYR A 22 7.53 1.33 11.17
C TYR A 22 9.04 1.38 11.38
N ARG A 23 9.47 1.01 12.59
CA ARG A 23 10.89 0.84 12.94
C ARG A 23 11.51 -0.46 12.43
N THR A 24 10.70 -1.37 11.88
CA THR A 24 11.12 -2.70 11.42
C THR A 24 10.42 -3.06 10.11
N GLU A 25 11.18 -3.59 9.16
CA GLU A 25 10.68 -4.05 7.85
C GLU A 25 9.59 -5.11 7.99
N GLU A 26 9.77 -6.09 8.87
CA GLU A 26 8.84 -7.21 9.03
C GLU A 26 7.42 -6.74 9.37
N ARG A 27 7.26 -5.76 10.28
CA ARG A 27 5.94 -5.19 10.62
C ARG A 27 5.32 -4.46 9.43
N MET A 28 6.14 -3.76 8.66
CA MET A 28 5.71 -3.07 7.44
C MET A 28 5.23 -4.07 6.39
N GLU A 29 5.99 -5.13 6.12
CA GLU A 29 5.63 -6.17 5.15
C GLU A 29 4.37 -6.95 5.54
N GLN A 30 4.19 -7.27 6.84
CA GLN A 30 2.97 -7.89 7.34
C GLN A 30 1.75 -7.00 7.09
N ARG A 31 1.89 -5.69 7.33
CA ARG A 31 0.83 -4.71 7.11
C ARG A 31 0.51 -4.52 5.64
N PHE A 32 1.53 -4.42 4.80
CA PHE A 32 1.38 -4.36 3.35
C PHE A 32 0.68 -5.60 2.80
N SER A 33 1.09 -6.79 3.23
CA SER A 33 0.47 -8.07 2.82
C SER A 33 -1.00 -8.12 3.20
N ARG A 34 -1.35 -7.69 4.41
CA ARG A 34 -2.75 -7.64 4.85
C ARG A 34 -3.61 -6.71 3.99
N ILE A 35 -3.07 -5.57 3.55
CA ILE A 35 -3.78 -4.67 2.63
C ILE A 35 -4.04 -5.37 1.29
N LYS A 36 -3.02 -6.05 0.73
CA LYS A 36 -3.19 -6.83 -0.50
C LYS A 36 -4.30 -7.88 -0.37
N GLU A 37 -4.31 -8.62 0.73
CA GLU A 37 -5.35 -9.62 1.01
C GLU A 37 -6.76 -9.02 1.12
N VAL A 38 -6.90 -7.88 1.81
CA VAL A 38 -8.20 -7.17 1.91
C VAL A 38 -8.73 -6.84 0.52
N PHE A 39 -7.91 -6.25 -0.35
CA PHE A 39 -8.33 -5.91 -1.70
C PHE A 39 -8.66 -7.12 -2.56
N ARG A 40 -7.91 -8.22 -2.44
CA ARG A 40 -8.19 -9.49 -3.13
C ARG A 40 -9.49 -10.14 -2.67
N SER A 41 -9.89 -9.92 -1.41
CA SER A 41 -11.15 -10.46 -0.88
C SER A 41 -12.39 -9.72 -1.39
N ILE A 42 -12.22 -8.54 -2.01
CA ILE A 42 -13.31 -7.73 -2.53
C ILE A 42 -13.60 -8.15 -3.98
N PRO A 43 -14.80 -8.68 -4.31
CA PRO A 43 -15.10 -9.23 -5.64
C PRO A 43 -14.99 -8.26 -6.82
N GLN A 44 -15.13 -6.96 -6.53
CA GLN A 44 -15.15 -5.86 -7.49
C GLN A 44 -13.80 -5.14 -7.61
N THR A 45 -12.75 -5.76 -7.05
CA THR A 45 -11.38 -5.26 -7.14
C THR A 45 -10.62 -6.00 -8.25
N GLU A 46 -9.96 -5.22 -9.09
CA GLU A 46 -9.05 -5.67 -10.13
C GLU A 46 -7.62 -5.31 -9.71
N VAL A 47 -6.72 -6.29 -9.67
CA VAL A 47 -5.28 -6.02 -9.44
C VAL A 47 -4.67 -5.58 -10.75
N LEU A 48 -4.14 -4.35 -10.79
CA LEU A 48 -3.51 -3.79 -12.00
C LEU A 48 -2.01 -4.10 -12.03
N GLU A 49 -1.34 -3.93 -10.89
CA GLU A 49 0.10 -4.19 -10.75
C GLU A 49 0.39 -4.69 -9.33
N GLU A 50 1.32 -5.63 -9.21
CA GLU A 50 1.75 -6.15 -7.93
C GLU A 50 3.25 -6.46 -7.95
N GLY A 51 3.95 -5.97 -6.93
CA GLY A 51 5.33 -6.34 -6.62
C GLY A 51 5.53 -6.46 -5.11
N ASP A 52 6.78 -6.63 -4.71
CA ASP A 52 7.13 -6.86 -3.31
C ASP A 52 6.86 -5.63 -2.43
N ARG A 53 7.10 -4.42 -2.96
CA ARG A 53 6.94 -3.13 -2.26
C ARG A 53 5.96 -2.17 -2.93
N TYR A 54 5.22 -2.64 -3.94
CA TYR A 54 4.26 -1.85 -4.70
C TYR A 54 3.00 -2.66 -5.00
N PHE A 55 1.84 -2.03 -4.91
CA PHE A 55 0.56 -2.67 -5.17
C PHE A 55 -0.45 -1.66 -5.70
N LYS A 56 -1.02 -1.96 -6.87
CA LYS A 56 -2.01 -1.12 -7.54
C LYS A 56 -3.27 -1.91 -7.82
N VAL A 57 -4.39 -1.37 -7.38
CA VAL A 57 -5.69 -1.99 -7.54
C VAL A 57 -6.72 -0.98 -8.01
N LYS A 58 -7.72 -1.47 -8.73
CA LYS A 58 -8.89 -0.69 -9.10
C LYS A 58 -10.12 -1.31 -8.46
N THR A 59 -10.89 -0.51 -7.75
CA THR A 59 -12.19 -0.94 -7.23
C THR A 59 -13.27 0.02 -7.73
N GLY A 60 -14.21 -0.51 -8.51
CA GLY A 60 -15.16 0.30 -9.27
C GLY A 60 -14.46 1.27 -10.24
N ARG A 61 -14.60 2.58 -9.98
CA ARG A 61 -14.01 3.66 -10.80
C ARG A 61 -12.74 4.27 -10.19
N VAL A 62 -12.31 3.80 -9.02
CA VAL A 62 -11.19 4.38 -8.28
C VAL A 62 -9.99 3.45 -8.34
N VAL A 63 -8.83 4.02 -8.64
CA VAL A 63 -7.54 3.31 -8.56
C VAL A 63 -6.87 3.68 -7.25
N PHE A 64 -6.38 2.68 -6.53
CA PHE A 64 -5.58 2.82 -5.33
C PHE A 64 -4.17 2.30 -5.59
N GLU A 65 -3.18 3.05 -5.14
CA GLU A 65 -1.76 2.74 -5.24
C GLU A 65 -1.17 2.72 -3.84
N TYR A 66 -0.52 1.62 -3.47
CA TYR A 66 0.16 1.44 -2.19
C TYR A 66 1.64 1.15 -2.45
N TYR A 67 2.52 1.79 -1.70
CA TYR A 67 3.96 1.58 -1.85
C TYR A 67 4.75 1.84 -0.57
N ILE A 68 5.85 1.10 -0.42
CA ILE A 68 6.76 1.20 0.73
C ILE A 68 7.96 2.05 0.34
N THR A 69 8.26 3.07 1.15
CA THR A 69 9.52 3.83 1.08
C THR A 69 10.36 3.60 2.34
N GLU A 70 11.66 3.83 2.25
CA GLU A 70 12.57 3.77 3.41
C GLU A 70 13.35 5.08 3.55
N ARG A 71 13.67 5.47 4.78
CA ARG A 71 14.55 6.60 5.08
C ARG A 71 15.53 6.28 6.21
N GLU A 72 16.69 6.90 6.17
CA GLU A 72 17.66 6.86 7.26
C GLU A 72 17.34 7.96 8.30
N ILE A 73 17.54 7.61 9.58
CA ILE A 73 17.42 8.47 10.77
C ILE A 73 18.63 8.32 11.69
#